data_AF-A0AA97LY71-F1
#
_entry.id   AF-A0AA97LY71-F1
#
_cell.length_a   1.000
_cell.length_b   1.000
_cell.length_c   1.000
_cell.angle_alpha   90.00
_cell.angle_beta   90.00
_cell.angle_gamma   90.00
#
_symmetry.space_group_name_H-M   'P 1'
#
loop_
_entity.id
_entity.type
_entity.pdbx_description
1 polymer ?
#
loop_
_entity_poly.entity_id
_entity_poly.type
_entity_poly.pdbx_seq_one_letter_code
_entity_poly.pdbx_strand_id
1 'polypeptide(L)'
;MPDTSSPKVGWLVTGGVAGLVLLLVAVFLAIGYGPRETRYTDLLTLAEAFDRQGQRFQGAYVYDHEGDTVVLIELEPGDPSDALEERFGEALRLVWEHMPGRFDLAVATTRPGDPGEPRNRYMDRAALRAEFGPRPSGLDRVPVAHDRSWPTRERPGECLRVQDSLHICNRPSVVFDSPQILTLVRRSCPSIRDLESLPETAAVAWEEDWAEEGVMRTQGAFVLGDPREPGPAVVWVHHSHEDPDAYLEVECPGEGRRVVHSRDEYERAEG
;
A
#
# COMPACT_ATOMS: atom_id res chain seq x y z
N MET A 1 27.80 -57.83 34.84
CA MET A 1 27.68 -56.70 33.89
C MET A 1 26.75 -55.68 34.52
N PRO A 2 27.24 -54.53 35.00
CA PRO A 2 26.37 -53.46 35.46
C PRO A 2 26.01 -52.54 34.28
N ASP A 3 24.72 -52.46 33.98
CA ASP A 3 24.15 -51.48 33.05
C ASP A 3 24.19 -50.09 33.70
N THR A 4 25.07 -49.23 33.18
CA THR A 4 25.22 -47.84 33.64
C THR A 4 24.42 -46.91 32.73
N SER A 5 23.08 -46.94 32.81
CA SER A 5 22.28 -45.81 32.31
C SER A 5 22.14 -44.79 33.44
N SER A 6 23.07 -43.83 33.49
CA SER A 6 23.07 -42.76 34.49
C SER A 6 21.82 -41.88 34.32
N PRO A 7 20.91 -41.81 35.32
CA PRO A 7 19.66 -41.04 35.24
C PRO A 7 19.90 -39.53 35.01
N LYS A 8 21.13 -39.05 35.26
CA LYS A 8 21.54 -37.66 35.03
C LYS A 8 21.57 -37.28 33.54
N VAL A 9 21.82 -38.24 32.64
CA VAL A 9 21.84 -37.98 31.19
C VAL A 9 20.42 -37.81 30.65
N GLY A 10 19.46 -38.59 31.17
CA GLY A 10 18.04 -38.46 30.80
C GLY A 10 17.48 -37.07 31.10
N TRP A 11 17.72 -36.55 32.32
CA TRP A 11 17.25 -35.22 32.74
C TRP A 11 17.85 -34.08 31.91
N LEU A 12 19.13 -34.16 31.54
CA LEU A 12 19.81 -33.19 30.67
C LEU A 12 19.24 -33.17 29.25
N VAL A 13 18.93 -34.33 28.69
CA VAL A 13 18.34 -34.45 27.35
C VAL A 13 16.89 -33.94 27.35
N THR A 14 16.06 -34.32 28.33
CA THR A 14 14.68 -33.78 28.44
C THR A 14 14.66 -32.28 28.74
N GLY A 15 15.59 -31.77 29.55
CA GLY A 15 15.72 -30.33 29.81
C GLY A 15 16.14 -29.55 28.57
N GLY A 16 17.08 -30.09 27.78
CA GLY A 16 17.50 -29.49 26.51
C GLY A 16 16.39 -29.49 25.46
N VAL A 17 15.64 -30.59 25.33
CA VAL A 17 14.49 -30.69 24.40
C VAL A 17 13.36 -29.75 24.83
N ALA A 18 13.02 -29.69 26.12
CA ALA A 18 12.01 -28.76 26.62
C ALA A 18 12.41 -27.29 26.40
N GLY A 19 13.69 -26.95 26.60
CA GLY A 19 14.23 -25.62 26.31
C GLY A 19 14.15 -25.26 24.82
N LEU A 20 14.49 -26.19 23.93
CA LEU A 20 14.37 -26.00 22.48
C LEU A 20 12.91 -25.80 22.06
N VAL A 21 11.98 -26.59 22.59
CA VAL A 21 10.55 -26.46 22.31
C VAL A 21 10.02 -25.09 22.78
N LEU A 22 10.38 -24.64 23.98
CA LEU A 22 10.01 -23.32 24.48
C LEU A 22 10.56 -22.19 23.60
N LEU A 23 11.81 -22.32 23.12
CA LEU A 23 12.41 -21.35 22.21
C LEU A 23 11.69 -21.33 20.85
N LEU A 24 11.36 -22.49 20.28
CA LEU A 24 10.58 -22.58 19.05
C LEU A 24 9.18 -21.99 19.21
N VAL A 25 8.52 -22.23 20.35
CA VAL A 25 7.22 -21.60 20.66
C VAL A 25 7.37 -20.09 20.80
N ALA A 26 8.40 -19.59 21.47
CA ALA A 26 8.65 -18.16 21.59
C ALA A 26 8.92 -17.51 20.24
N VAL A 27 9.70 -18.16 19.37
CA VAL A 27 9.97 -17.71 17.99
C VAL A 27 8.69 -17.75 17.16
N PHE A 28 7.90 -18.82 17.24
CA PHE A 28 6.63 -18.94 16.53
C PHE A 28 5.63 -17.88 16.99
N LEU A 29 5.57 -17.60 18.29
CA LEU A 29 4.75 -16.53 18.85
C LEU A 29 5.27 -15.15 18.42
N ALA A 30 6.59 -14.94 18.37
CA ALA A 30 7.18 -13.69 17.89
C ALA A 30 6.94 -13.47 16.39
N ILE A 31 6.93 -14.53 15.57
CA ILE A 31 6.63 -14.45 14.13
C ILE A 31 5.13 -14.29 13.90
N GLY A 32 4.28 -15.02 14.63
CA GLY A 32 2.83 -15.02 14.46
C GLY A 32 2.11 -13.85 15.12
N TYR A 33 2.67 -13.27 16.18
CA TYR A 33 2.10 -12.15 16.95
C TYR A 33 3.05 -10.94 17.07
N GLY A 34 4.17 -10.96 16.35
CA GLY A 34 5.06 -9.81 16.22
C GLY A 34 4.41 -8.65 15.46
N PRO A 35 5.00 -7.45 15.53
CA PRO A 35 4.57 -6.35 14.68
C PRO A 35 4.70 -6.77 13.22
N ARG A 36 3.60 -6.67 12.47
CA ARG A 36 3.63 -6.88 11.02
C ARG A 36 3.78 -5.55 10.31
N GLU A 37 4.35 -5.55 9.12
CA GLU A 37 4.35 -4.37 8.27
C GLU A 37 2.94 -3.96 7.86
N THR A 38 2.78 -2.66 7.70
CA THR A 38 1.58 -2.05 7.14
C THR A 38 1.43 -2.53 5.70
N ARG A 39 0.22 -2.95 5.35
CA ARG A 39 -0.13 -3.42 4.01
C ARG A 39 -1.20 -2.52 3.44
N TYR A 40 -1.33 -2.52 2.13
CA TYR A 40 -2.37 -1.75 1.46
C TYR A 40 -3.80 -2.10 1.90
N THR A 41 -4.07 -3.37 2.24
CA THR A 41 -5.38 -3.78 2.78
C THR A 41 -5.73 -3.08 4.09
N ASP A 42 -4.73 -2.56 4.81
CA ASP A 42 -4.93 -1.84 6.05
C ASP A 42 -5.46 -0.41 5.84
N LEU A 43 -5.38 0.11 4.61
CA LEU A 43 -5.98 1.38 4.23
C LEU A 43 -7.50 1.38 4.42
N LEU A 44 -8.15 0.22 4.45
CA LEU A 44 -9.57 0.09 4.82
C LEU A 44 -9.87 0.74 6.17
N THR A 45 -9.09 0.38 7.19
CA THR A 45 -9.26 0.91 8.56
C THR A 45 -8.96 2.39 8.62
N LEU A 46 -7.98 2.85 7.83
CA LEU A 46 -7.66 4.28 7.74
C LEU A 46 -8.80 5.05 7.08
N ALA A 47 -9.32 4.55 5.96
CA ALA A 47 -10.36 5.21 5.20
C ALA A 47 -11.69 5.31 5.98
N GLU A 48 -12.04 4.29 6.78
CA GLU A 48 -13.14 4.37 7.76
C GLU A 48 -12.91 5.45 8.84
N ALA A 49 -11.65 5.74 9.19
CA ALA A 49 -11.34 6.80 10.15
C ALA A 49 -11.49 8.20 9.53
N PHE A 50 -11.03 8.37 8.28
CA PHE A 50 -11.24 9.61 7.52
C PHE A 50 -12.74 9.90 7.34
N ASP A 51 -13.53 8.90 6.92
CA ASP A 51 -14.98 9.06 6.73
C ASP A 51 -15.70 9.47 8.02
N ARG A 52 -15.36 8.84 9.15
CA ARG A 52 -15.91 9.20 10.47
C ARG A 52 -15.59 10.63 10.92
N GLN A 53 -14.48 11.20 10.44
CA GLN A 53 -14.10 12.58 10.73
C GLN A 53 -14.61 13.57 9.66
N GLY A 54 -15.38 13.10 8.68
CA GLY A 54 -15.85 13.93 7.57
C GLY A 54 -14.73 14.40 6.64
N GLN A 55 -13.59 13.70 6.63
CA GLN A 55 -12.45 14.01 5.77
C GLN A 55 -12.43 13.13 4.53
N ARG A 56 -11.93 13.70 3.44
CA ARG A 56 -11.79 13.03 2.16
C ARG A 56 -10.37 13.16 1.64
N PHE A 57 -9.94 12.12 0.93
CA PHE A 57 -8.66 12.06 0.24
C PHE A 57 -8.92 11.48 -1.15
N GLN A 58 -8.13 11.91 -2.14
CA GLN A 58 -8.25 11.45 -3.53
C GLN A 58 -7.46 10.16 -3.79
N GLY A 59 -6.47 9.89 -2.95
CA GLY A 59 -5.62 8.72 -3.09
C GLY A 59 -4.99 8.34 -1.76
N ALA A 60 -4.78 7.06 -1.54
CA ALA A 60 -4.04 6.55 -0.40
C ALA A 60 -3.22 5.33 -0.81
N TYR A 61 -1.94 5.33 -0.44
CA TYR A 61 -0.96 4.38 -0.95
C TYR A 61 -0.09 3.85 0.20
N VAL A 62 0.26 2.58 0.10
CA VAL A 62 1.26 1.89 0.92
C VAL A 62 2.28 1.29 -0.04
N TYR A 63 3.54 1.63 0.13
CA TYR A 63 4.63 1.14 -0.72
C TYR A 63 5.96 1.18 0.00
N ASP A 64 6.92 0.43 -0.52
CA ASP A 64 8.28 0.44 0.00
C ASP A 64 9.15 1.43 -0.78
N HIS A 65 9.92 2.23 -0.05
CA HIS A 65 10.90 3.15 -0.62
C HIS A 65 12.20 3.06 0.18
N GLU A 66 13.28 2.63 -0.46
CA GLU A 66 14.60 2.44 0.17
C GLU A 66 14.58 1.57 1.45
N GLY A 67 13.60 0.67 1.57
CA GLY A 67 13.42 -0.22 2.72
C GLY A 67 12.53 0.34 3.84
N ASP A 68 12.01 1.56 3.68
CA ASP A 68 10.98 2.14 4.54
C ASP A 68 9.59 1.79 3.99
N THR A 69 8.68 1.30 4.84
CA THR A 69 7.26 1.19 4.48
C THR A 69 6.61 2.57 4.61
N VAL A 70 6.18 3.13 3.49
CA VAL A 70 5.59 4.47 3.38
C VAL A 70 4.09 4.39 3.29
N VAL A 71 3.38 5.24 4.05
CA VAL A 71 1.95 5.50 3.89
C VAL A 71 1.77 6.91 3.35
N LEU A 72 1.26 7.04 2.13
CA LEU A 72 1.03 8.32 1.47
C LEU A 72 -0.46 8.58 1.30
N ILE A 73 -0.91 9.77 1.68
CA ILE A 73 -2.29 10.25 1.53
C ILE A 73 -2.30 11.48 0.65
N GLU A 74 -3.00 11.39 -0.48
CA GLU A 74 -3.31 12.52 -1.38
C GLU A 74 -4.62 13.17 -0.93
N LEU A 75 -4.56 14.37 -0.38
CA LEU A 75 -5.75 15.10 0.06
C LEU A 75 -6.48 15.71 -1.13
N GLU A 76 -7.82 15.77 -1.04
CA GLU A 76 -8.61 16.58 -1.97
C GLU A 76 -8.21 18.06 -1.87
N PRO A 77 -8.18 18.81 -2.99
CA PRO A 77 -8.02 20.26 -2.95
C PRO A 77 -9.17 20.82 -2.11
N GLY A 78 -8.80 21.52 -1.05
CA GLY A 78 -9.76 22.14 -0.13
C GLY A 78 -10.17 23.52 -0.60
N ASP A 79 -11.08 24.16 0.13
CA ASP A 79 -11.32 25.58 -0.04
C ASP A 79 -10.01 26.32 0.31
N PRO A 80 -9.56 27.31 -0.49
CA PRO A 80 -8.33 28.07 -0.21
C PRO A 80 -8.34 28.80 1.14
N SER A 81 -9.49 28.87 1.82
CA SER A 81 -9.63 29.39 3.18
C SER A 81 -9.23 28.40 4.29
N ASP A 82 -9.14 27.09 4.01
CA ASP A 82 -8.66 26.09 4.95
C ASP A 82 -7.12 26.13 5.05
N ALA A 83 -6.58 26.11 6.27
CA ALA A 83 -5.15 26.01 6.48
C ALA A 83 -4.65 24.63 6.03
N LEU A 84 -4.08 24.52 4.83
CA LEU A 84 -3.53 23.28 4.27
C LEU A 84 -2.60 22.53 5.26
N GLU A 85 -1.82 23.27 6.04
CA GLU A 85 -0.94 22.71 7.09
C GLU A 85 -1.72 21.98 8.21
N GLU A 86 -2.89 22.48 8.57
CA GLU A 86 -3.79 21.85 9.54
C GLU A 86 -4.36 20.55 8.96
N ARG A 87 -4.79 20.58 7.70
CA ARG A 87 -5.26 19.37 6.98
C ARG A 87 -4.17 18.31 6.85
N PHE A 88 -2.93 18.71 6.55
CA PHE A 88 -1.79 17.79 6.55
C PHE A 88 -1.52 17.20 7.93
N GLY A 89 -1.51 18.04 8.98
CA GLY A 89 -1.30 17.57 10.35
C GLY A 89 -2.38 16.55 10.78
N GLU A 90 -3.63 16.83 10.43
CA GLU A 90 -4.77 15.99 10.74
C GLU A 90 -4.75 14.66 9.97
N ALA A 91 -4.39 14.68 8.69
CA ALA A 91 -4.20 13.46 7.90
C ALA A 91 -3.09 12.56 8.48
N LEU A 92 -1.96 13.15 8.87
CA LEU A 92 -0.85 12.44 9.50
C LEU A 92 -1.23 11.89 10.88
N ARG A 93 -2.04 12.64 11.65
CA ARG A 93 -2.60 12.19 12.92
C ARG A 93 -3.51 10.97 12.72
N LEU A 94 -4.38 11.01 11.71
CA LEU A 94 -5.25 9.88 11.35
C LEU A 94 -4.46 8.64 10.97
N VAL A 95 -3.41 8.78 10.15
CA VAL A 95 -2.50 7.68 9.82
C VAL A 95 -1.86 7.11 11.09
N TRP A 96 -1.37 7.96 11.98
CA TRP A 96 -0.75 7.52 13.23
C TRP A 96 -1.71 6.75 14.15
N GLU A 97 -2.92 7.28 14.35
CA GLU A 97 -3.91 6.75 15.29
C GLU A 97 -4.67 5.54 14.78
N HIS A 98 -4.79 5.36 13.46
CA HIS A 98 -5.69 4.37 12.89
C HIS A 98 -5.03 3.35 12.00
N MET A 99 -3.90 3.65 11.34
CA MET A 99 -3.32 2.71 10.40
C MET A 99 -2.89 1.42 11.12
N PRO A 100 -3.33 0.23 10.67
CA PRO A 100 -2.77 -1.03 11.15
C PRO A 100 -1.32 -1.26 10.70
N GLY A 101 -0.61 -2.13 11.42
CA GLY A 101 0.75 -2.53 11.10
C GLY A 101 1.81 -1.45 11.34
N ARG A 102 3.07 -1.81 11.05
CA ARG A 102 4.24 -0.95 11.15
C ARG A 102 4.51 -0.30 9.78
N PHE A 103 4.42 1.02 9.75
CA PHE A 103 4.98 1.87 8.71
C PHE A 103 6.09 2.72 9.32
N ASP A 104 7.02 3.19 8.49
CA ASP A 104 8.20 3.95 8.88
C ASP A 104 8.03 5.44 8.59
N LEU A 105 7.35 5.78 7.48
CA LEU A 105 7.10 7.15 7.04
C LEU A 105 5.61 7.36 6.71
N ALA A 106 5.02 8.44 7.22
CA ALA A 106 3.71 8.92 6.78
C ALA A 106 3.87 10.22 5.99
N VAL A 107 3.13 10.34 4.88
CA VAL A 107 3.17 11.48 3.98
C VAL A 107 1.74 11.94 3.70
N ALA A 108 1.49 13.23 3.83
CA ALA A 108 0.28 13.89 3.35
C ALA A 108 0.68 14.87 2.24
N THR A 109 0.00 14.83 1.10
CA THR A 109 0.34 15.66 -0.06
C THR A 109 -0.90 16.11 -0.83
N THR A 110 -0.74 17.11 -1.69
CA THR A 110 -1.73 17.54 -2.68
C THR A 110 -1.37 16.97 -4.05
N ARG A 111 -2.36 16.75 -4.92
CA ARG A 111 -2.11 16.19 -6.24
C ARG A 111 -1.35 17.19 -7.12
N PRO A 112 -0.36 16.75 -7.94
CA PRO A 112 0.25 17.60 -8.95
C PRO A 112 -0.81 18.17 -9.91
N GLY A 113 -0.85 19.50 -10.06
CA GLY A 113 -1.83 20.18 -10.92
C GLY A 113 -3.00 20.83 -10.17
N ASP A 114 -3.13 20.59 -8.85
CA ASP A 114 -4.01 21.38 -7.99
C ASP A 114 -3.60 22.87 -8.00
N PRO A 115 -4.54 23.82 -7.84
CA PRO A 115 -4.22 25.24 -7.81
C PRO A 115 -3.30 25.58 -6.62
N GLY A 116 -2.02 25.81 -6.92
CA GLY A 116 -0.98 26.11 -5.94
C GLY A 116 0.35 25.46 -6.31
N GLU A 117 1.40 25.72 -5.54
CA GLU A 117 2.62 24.91 -5.62
C GLU A 117 2.35 23.57 -4.89
N PRO A 118 2.71 22.41 -5.46
CA PRO A 118 2.59 21.13 -4.79
C PRO A 118 3.25 21.19 -3.42
N ARG A 119 2.55 20.71 -2.39
CA ARG A 119 3.11 20.61 -1.05
C ARG A 119 2.98 19.19 -0.53
N ASN A 120 3.94 18.82 0.27
CA ASN A 120 3.88 17.63 1.08
C ASN A 120 4.27 17.97 2.52
N ARG A 121 3.76 17.18 3.44
CA ARG A 121 4.23 17.10 4.80
C ARG A 121 4.47 15.64 5.10
N TYR A 122 5.64 15.33 5.62
CA TYR A 122 6.01 13.97 5.98
C TYR A 122 6.50 13.91 7.41
N MET A 123 6.27 12.77 8.05
CA MET A 123 6.71 12.52 9.42
C MET A 123 7.09 11.05 9.58
N ASP A 124 8.28 10.82 10.12
CA ASP A 124 8.66 9.49 10.59
C ASP A 124 7.95 9.14 11.91
N ARG A 125 8.07 7.89 12.36
CA ARG A 125 7.45 7.44 13.63
C ARG A 125 7.89 8.24 14.85
N ALA A 126 9.13 8.73 14.89
CA ALA A 126 9.64 9.48 16.04
C ALA A 126 9.01 10.87 16.09
N ALA A 127 8.91 11.55 14.94
CA ALA A 127 8.22 12.81 14.78
C ALA A 127 6.71 12.68 15.08
N LEU A 128 6.04 11.66 14.53
CA LEU A 128 4.62 11.38 14.81
C LEU A 128 4.37 11.18 16.31
N ARG A 129 5.25 10.44 16.99
CA ARG A 129 5.16 10.23 18.43
C ARG A 129 5.41 11.52 19.22
N ALA A 130 6.35 12.35 18.78
CA ALA A 130 6.66 13.61 19.44
C ALA A 130 5.50 14.61 19.31
N GLU A 131 4.81 14.63 18.17
CA GLU A 131 3.71 15.56 17.89
C GLU A 131 2.37 15.08 18.45
N PHE A 132 1.99 13.83 18.20
CA PHE A 132 0.66 13.28 18.52
C PHE A 132 0.66 12.39 19.76
N GLY A 133 1.82 12.14 20.38
CA GLY A 133 1.95 11.27 21.53
C GLY A 133 2.01 9.78 21.16
N PRO A 134 1.84 8.87 22.15
CA PRO A 134 2.00 7.44 21.91
C PRO A 134 0.92 6.90 20.97
N ARG A 135 1.33 6.06 20.01
CA ARG A 135 0.42 5.34 19.12
C ARG A 135 -0.55 4.47 19.93
N PRO A 136 -1.84 4.39 19.57
CA PRO A 136 -2.77 3.46 20.18
C PRO A 136 -2.26 2.02 20.16
N SER A 137 -2.34 1.33 21.31
CA SER A 137 -1.79 -0.01 21.48
C SER A 137 -2.54 -1.03 20.64
N GLY A 138 -1.81 -1.98 20.04
CA GLY A 138 -2.39 -3.13 19.35
C GLY A 138 -2.48 -2.99 17.83
N LEU A 139 -2.33 -1.78 17.28
CA LEU A 139 -2.38 -1.54 15.83
C LEU A 139 -1.32 -2.34 15.06
N ASP A 140 -0.11 -2.45 15.61
CA ASP A 140 0.98 -3.20 14.98
C ASP A 140 0.67 -4.72 14.86
N ARG A 141 -0.34 -5.21 15.58
CA ARG A 141 -0.70 -6.64 15.70
C ARG A 141 -2.10 -6.96 15.19
N VAL A 142 -2.81 -5.98 14.64
CA VAL A 142 -4.15 -6.20 14.07
C VAL A 142 -4.03 -7.26 12.98
N PRO A 143 -4.74 -8.41 13.08
CA PRO A 143 -4.71 -9.42 12.03
C PRO A 143 -5.13 -8.80 10.70
N VAL A 144 -4.62 -9.33 9.59
CA VAL A 144 -5.19 -8.99 8.28
C VAL A 144 -6.66 -9.40 8.32
N ALA A 145 -7.57 -8.45 8.22
CA ALA A 145 -8.97 -8.76 8.02
C ALA A 145 -9.11 -9.37 6.61
N HIS A 146 -9.93 -10.43 6.49
CA HIS A 146 -10.59 -10.92 5.26
C HIS A 146 -10.26 -12.33 4.71
N ASP A 147 -11.27 -12.79 3.97
CA ASP A 147 -11.70 -14.12 3.53
C ASP A 147 -10.74 -14.79 2.53
N ARG A 148 -10.74 -16.12 2.52
CA ARG A 148 -9.93 -17.04 1.72
C ARG A 148 -10.43 -17.21 0.27
N SER A 149 -11.25 -16.31 -0.27
CA SER A 149 -11.68 -16.38 -1.67
C SER A 149 -10.48 -16.19 -2.62
N TRP A 150 -10.42 -17.02 -3.67
CA TRP A 150 -9.24 -17.17 -4.54
C TRP A 150 -9.27 -16.11 -5.66
N PRO A 151 -8.20 -15.31 -5.84
CA PRO A 151 -8.08 -14.36 -6.94
C PRO A 151 -7.89 -15.09 -8.28
N THR A 152 -8.26 -14.44 -9.38
CA THR A 152 -7.93 -14.88 -10.74
C THR A 152 -6.88 -13.95 -11.35
N ARG A 153 -6.34 -14.32 -12.52
CA ARG A 153 -5.33 -13.50 -13.22
C ARG A 153 -5.81 -12.08 -13.54
N GLU A 154 -7.10 -11.92 -13.72
CA GLU A 154 -7.68 -10.68 -14.23
C GLU A 154 -8.46 -9.97 -13.12
N ARG A 155 -9.20 -10.69 -12.26
CA ARG A 155 -10.01 -10.07 -11.19
C ARG A 155 -9.30 -10.04 -9.82
N PRO A 156 -9.30 -8.88 -9.14
CA PRO A 156 -8.82 -8.75 -7.77
C PRO A 156 -9.73 -9.58 -6.86
N GLY A 157 -9.29 -9.83 -5.63
CA GLY A 157 -10.17 -10.50 -4.66
C GLY A 157 -11.30 -9.58 -4.18
N GLU A 158 -11.96 -9.92 -3.07
CA GLU A 158 -13.08 -9.14 -2.53
C GLU A 158 -12.71 -7.67 -2.29
N CYS A 159 -13.51 -6.76 -2.83
CA CYS A 159 -13.37 -5.31 -2.67
C CYS A 159 -14.43 -4.77 -1.72
N LEU A 160 -13.99 -3.89 -0.83
CA LEU A 160 -14.85 -3.16 0.09
C LEU A 160 -14.92 -1.70 -0.33
N ARG A 161 -16.15 -1.19 -0.44
CA ARG A 161 -16.40 0.23 -0.65
C ARG A 161 -16.11 0.99 0.64
N VAL A 162 -15.29 2.03 0.56
CA VAL A 162 -14.94 2.85 1.74
C VAL A 162 -15.36 4.31 1.60
N GLN A 163 -15.43 4.85 0.38
CA GLN A 163 -16.03 6.15 0.09
C GLN A 163 -16.88 6.06 -1.19
N ASP A 164 -17.48 7.18 -1.61
CA ASP A 164 -18.39 7.17 -2.76
C ASP A 164 -17.73 6.62 -4.03
N SER A 165 -16.43 6.88 -4.22
CA SER A 165 -15.61 6.39 -5.34
C SER A 165 -14.52 5.37 -4.94
N LEU A 166 -14.02 5.41 -3.70
CA LEU A 166 -12.92 4.55 -3.27
C LEU A 166 -13.36 3.13 -2.87
N HIS A 167 -12.78 2.14 -3.53
CA HIS A 167 -12.97 0.71 -3.25
C HIS A 167 -11.62 0.03 -3.03
N ILE A 168 -11.42 -0.62 -1.89
CA ILE A 168 -10.14 -1.28 -1.57
C ILE A 168 -10.34 -2.80 -1.63
N CYS A 169 -9.60 -3.43 -2.54
CA CYS A 169 -9.61 -4.88 -2.72
C CYS A 169 -8.65 -5.57 -1.75
N ASN A 170 -8.93 -6.82 -1.37
CA ASN A 170 -8.08 -7.59 -0.47
C ASN A 170 -6.84 -8.22 -1.17
N ARG A 171 -6.79 -8.18 -2.52
CA ARG A 171 -5.70 -8.63 -3.39
C ARG A 171 -5.61 -7.75 -4.64
N PRO A 172 -4.43 -7.27 -5.06
CA PRO A 172 -4.29 -6.65 -6.38
C PRO A 172 -4.55 -7.70 -7.47
N SER A 173 -4.95 -7.25 -8.65
CA SER A 173 -4.88 -8.10 -9.83
C SER A 173 -3.41 -8.39 -10.15
N VAL A 174 -3.10 -9.62 -10.50
CA VAL A 174 -1.71 -10.02 -10.80
C VAL A 174 -1.16 -9.33 -12.05
N VAL A 175 -2.00 -8.64 -12.82
CA VAL A 175 -1.58 -7.76 -13.92
C VAL A 175 -0.64 -6.64 -13.40
N PHE A 176 -0.88 -6.12 -12.20
CA PHE A 176 -0.07 -5.04 -11.60
C PHE A 176 1.27 -5.51 -11.03
N ASP A 177 1.40 -6.80 -10.76
CA ASP A 177 2.62 -7.43 -10.23
C ASP A 177 3.43 -8.11 -11.34
N SER A 178 3.17 -7.76 -12.60
CA SER A 178 3.75 -8.44 -13.77
C SER A 178 4.91 -7.65 -14.39
N PRO A 179 5.99 -8.30 -14.86
CA PRO A 179 7.06 -7.60 -15.58
C PRO A 179 6.56 -6.82 -16.80
N GLN A 180 5.50 -7.33 -17.43
CA GLN A 180 4.81 -6.71 -18.56
C GLN A 180 4.36 -5.28 -18.22
N ILE A 181 3.77 -5.06 -17.04
CA ILE A 181 3.26 -3.73 -16.70
C ILE A 181 4.39 -2.73 -16.53
N LEU A 182 5.51 -3.13 -15.91
CA LEU A 182 6.68 -2.28 -15.77
C LEU A 182 7.23 -1.90 -17.15
N THR A 183 7.33 -2.85 -18.08
CA THR A 183 7.74 -2.58 -19.46
C THR A 183 6.80 -1.58 -20.15
N LEU A 184 5.49 -1.75 -20.04
CA LEU A 184 4.51 -0.84 -20.65
C LEU A 184 4.52 0.55 -20.01
N VAL A 185 4.64 0.64 -18.69
CA VAL A 185 4.80 1.92 -17.97
C VAL A 185 6.03 2.67 -18.47
N ARG A 186 7.18 1.98 -18.57
CA ARG A 186 8.42 2.58 -19.08
C ARG A 186 8.29 3.10 -20.51
N ARG A 187 7.59 2.35 -21.37
CA ARG A 187 7.33 2.77 -22.76
C ARG A 187 6.36 3.95 -22.83
N SER A 188 5.39 4.02 -21.93
CA SER A 188 4.32 5.01 -21.94
C SER A 188 4.77 6.36 -21.37
N CYS A 189 5.66 6.34 -20.37
CA CYS A 189 6.11 7.53 -19.65
C CYS A 189 7.62 7.83 -19.85
N PRO A 190 8.12 7.95 -21.09
CA PRO A 190 9.56 8.03 -21.37
C PRO A 190 10.25 9.30 -20.81
N SER A 191 9.46 10.30 -20.41
CA SER A 191 9.91 11.55 -19.81
C SER A 191 10.34 11.39 -18.34
N ILE A 192 9.93 10.31 -17.68
CA ILE A 192 10.29 9.99 -16.30
C ILE A 192 11.71 9.40 -16.30
N ARG A 193 12.68 10.18 -15.80
CA ARG A 193 14.10 9.78 -15.82
C ARG A 193 14.42 8.60 -14.89
N ASP A 194 13.62 8.40 -13.84
CA ASP A 194 13.82 7.40 -12.80
C ASP A 194 13.02 6.10 -13.05
N LEU A 195 12.72 5.79 -14.31
CA LEU A 195 12.02 4.55 -14.68
C LEU A 195 12.81 3.27 -14.39
N GLU A 196 14.13 3.37 -14.21
CA GLU A 196 14.99 2.26 -13.78
C GLU A 196 14.84 1.94 -12.29
N SER A 197 14.33 2.88 -11.48
CA SER A 197 14.05 2.71 -10.05
C SER A 197 12.56 2.51 -9.75
N LEU A 198 11.74 2.22 -10.78
CA LEU A 198 10.36 1.80 -10.58
C LEU A 198 10.30 0.69 -9.52
N PRO A 199 9.47 0.84 -8.47
CA PRO A 199 9.31 -0.22 -7.49
C PRO A 199 8.80 -1.49 -8.20
N GLU A 200 9.31 -2.65 -7.78
CA GLU A 200 8.93 -3.95 -8.37
C GLU A 200 7.44 -4.24 -8.23
N THR A 201 6.79 -3.59 -7.27
CA THR A 201 5.36 -3.70 -6.98
C THR A 201 4.70 -2.34 -7.01
N ALA A 202 3.49 -2.26 -7.60
CA ALA A 202 2.68 -1.06 -7.56
C ALA A 202 2.32 -0.67 -6.12
N ALA A 203 2.40 0.62 -5.83
CA ALA A 203 1.93 1.25 -4.61
C ALA A 203 0.39 1.28 -4.61
N VAL A 204 -0.21 0.16 -4.20
CA VAL A 204 -1.65 -0.09 -4.05
C VAL A 204 -2.51 0.07 -5.29
N ALA A 205 -3.25 -0.99 -5.54
CA ALA A 205 -4.23 -1.08 -6.59
C ALA A 205 -5.64 -1.05 -5.97
N TRP A 206 -6.45 -0.10 -6.45
CA TRP A 206 -7.81 -0.26 -7.00
C TRP A 206 -8.73 0.91 -6.69
N GLU A 207 -9.39 1.40 -7.75
CA GLU A 207 -10.63 2.14 -7.78
C GLU A 207 -11.50 1.44 -8.84
N GLU A 208 -12.77 1.25 -8.52
CA GLU A 208 -13.80 0.82 -9.46
C GLU A 208 -14.58 2.08 -9.83
N ASP A 209 -14.31 2.66 -11.00
CA ASP A 209 -15.07 3.80 -11.50
C ASP A 209 -16.40 3.29 -12.08
N TRP A 210 -17.46 3.34 -11.29
CA TRP A 210 -18.82 3.24 -11.80
C TRP A 210 -19.39 4.63 -12.03
N ALA A 211 -19.06 5.20 -13.18
CA ALA A 211 -19.87 6.26 -13.76
C ALA A 211 -20.10 5.96 -15.25
N GLU A 212 -21.34 5.55 -15.54
CA GLU A 212 -22.05 5.71 -16.82
C GLU A 212 -22.00 4.61 -17.90
N GLU A 213 -21.04 3.67 -17.94
CA GLU A 213 -20.94 2.74 -19.10
C GLU A 213 -20.94 1.22 -18.83
N GLY A 214 -21.00 0.78 -17.57
CA GLY A 214 -21.09 -0.66 -17.26
C GLY A 214 -19.78 -1.45 -17.37
N VAL A 215 -18.65 -0.75 -17.55
CA VAL A 215 -17.33 -1.36 -17.71
C VAL A 215 -16.62 -1.43 -16.36
N MET A 216 -16.31 -2.65 -15.92
CA MET A 216 -15.43 -2.87 -14.77
C MET A 216 -14.02 -2.40 -15.11
N ARG A 217 -13.52 -1.38 -14.39
CA ARG A 217 -12.14 -0.96 -14.46
C ARG A 217 -11.45 -1.11 -13.13
N THR A 218 -10.14 -1.22 -13.26
CA THR A 218 -9.22 -1.24 -12.15
C THR A 218 -8.24 -0.14 -12.27
N GLN A 219 -7.75 0.36 -11.14
CA GLN A 219 -6.58 1.22 -11.12
C GLN A 219 -5.45 0.64 -10.27
N GLY A 220 -4.21 0.85 -10.68
CA GLY A 220 -3.00 0.70 -9.88
C GLY A 220 -2.15 1.96 -9.99
N ALA A 221 -1.34 2.24 -8.98
CA ALA A 221 -0.46 3.40 -8.96
C ALA A 221 1.01 2.99 -8.73
N PHE A 222 1.93 3.60 -9.47
CA PHE A 222 3.36 3.56 -9.17
C PHE A 222 3.76 4.93 -8.66
N VAL A 223 4.08 5.01 -7.36
CA VAL A 223 4.57 6.24 -6.74
C VAL A 223 6.08 6.33 -6.95
N LEU A 224 6.54 7.43 -7.52
CA LEU A 224 7.93 7.64 -7.93
C LEU A 224 8.54 8.85 -7.22
N GLY A 225 9.87 8.84 -7.11
CA GLY A 225 10.66 9.86 -6.45
C GLY A 225 10.74 9.67 -4.93
N ASP A 226 11.41 10.61 -4.26
CA ASP A 226 11.48 10.61 -2.80
C ASP A 226 10.12 11.07 -2.23
N PRO A 227 9.44 10.27 -1.37
CA PRO A 227 8.22 10.69 -0.66
C PRO A 227 8.34 12.02 0.09
N ARG A 228 9.56 12.43 0.43
CA ARG A 228 9.88 13.65 1.15
C ARG A 228 9.93 14.87 0.25
N GLU A 229 9.91 14.70 -1.07
CA GLU A 229 9.82 15.78 -2.04
C GLU A 229 8.35 16.11 -2.39
N PRO A 230 8.00 17.40 -2.62
CA PRO A 230 6.63 17.78 -2.94
C PRO A 230 6.14 17.19 -4.26
N GLY A 231 4.93 16.65 -4.25
CA GLY A 231 4.26 16.13 -5.46
C GLY A 231 4.95 14.91 -6.06
N PRO A 232 5.06 13.79 -5.32
CA PRO A 232 5.64 12.56 -5.87
C PRO A 232 4.91 12.20 -7.16
N ALA A 233 5.70 11.79 -8.16
CA ALA A 233 5.19 11.49 -9.47
C ALA A 233 4.43 10.16 -9.41
N VAL A 234 3.11 10.21 -9.52
CA VAL A 234 2.28 9.00 -9.56
C VAL A 234 1.98 8.64 -11.01
N VAL A 235 2.35 7.43 -11.41
CA VAL A 235 1.89 6.84 -12.68
C VAL A 235 0.68 5.99 -12.37
N TRP A 236 -0.47 6.35 -12.94
CA TRP A 236 -1.67 5.53 -12.82
C TRP A 236 -1.77 4.56 -13.98
N VAL A 237 -2.23 3.35 -13.68
CA VAL A 237 -2.47 2.31 -14.65
C VAL A 237 -3.89 1.82 -14.46
N HIS A 238 -4.71 1.92 -15.50
CA HIS A 238 -6.06 1.40 -15.49
C HIS A 238 -6.11 0.09 -16.27
N HIS A 239 -6.77 -0.93 -15.74
CA HIS A 239 -6.98 -2.21 -16.41
C HIS A 239 -8.46 -2.43 -16.64
N SER A 240 -8.85 -2.63 -17.90
CA SER A 240 -10.21 -2.93 -18.33
C SER A 240 -10.39 -4.43 -18.49
N HIS A 241 -11.40 -5.01 -17.83
CA HIS A 241 -11.69 -6.45 -17.96
C HIS A 241 -12.49 -6.79 -19.21
N GLU A 242 -13.18 -5.80 -19.78
CA GLU A 242 -14.23 -6.03 -20.79
C GLU A 242 -13.84 -5.48 -22.16
N ASP A 243 -12.83 -4.61 -22.23
CA ASP A 243 -12.34 -4.03 -23.49
C ASP A 243 -10.98 -4.63 -23.88
N PRO A 244 -10.91 -5.51 -24.90
CA PRO A 244 -9.65 -6.10 -25.35
C PRO A 244 -8.71 -5.12 -26.05
N ASP A 245 -9.26 -4.03 -26.62
CA ASP A 245 -8.50 -3.00 -27.32
C ASP A 245 -8.03 -1.89 -26.37
N ALA A 246 -8.68 -1.75 -25.21
CA ALA A 246 -8.26 -0.91 -24.09
C ALA A 246 -7.95 -1.72 -22.82
N TYR A 247 -7.21 -2.81 -22.97
CA TYR A 247 -6.86 -3.73 -21.89
C TYR A 247 -6.12 -3.02 -20.74
N LEU A 248 -5.18 -2.14 -21.08
CA LEU A 248 -4.46 -1.30 -20.11
C LEU A 248 -4.40 0.15 -20.59
N GLU A 249 -4.47 1.09 -19.66
CA GLU A 249 -4.37 2.52 -19.92
C GLU A 249 -3.39 3.13 -18.91
N VAL A 250 -2.26 3.65 -19.38
CA VAL A 250 -1.21 4.24 -18.53
C VAL A 250 -1.34 5.76 -18.58
N GLU A 251 -1.51 6.39 -17.43
CA GLU A 251 -1.53 7.85 -17.24
C GLU A 251 -0.24 8.31 -16.57
N CYS A 252 0.52 9.13 -17.30
CA CYS A 252 1.79 9.67 -16.83
C CYS A 252 1.58 11.02 -16.11
N PRO A 253 2.30 11.28 -15.00
CA PRO A 253 2.18 12.51 -14.24
C PRO A 253 2.54 13.72 -15.11
N GLY A 254 1.72 14.78 -15.03
CA GLY A 254 1.97 16.07 -15.68
C GLY A 254 1.76 16.11 -17.20
N GLU A 255 1.58 14.97 -17.88
CA GLU A 255 1.33 14.94 -19.33
C GLU A 255 -0.17 15.00 -19.67
N GLY A 256 -1.05 14.62 -18.72
CA GLY A 256 -2.50 14.52 -18.95
C GLY A 256 -2.90 13.59 -20.11
N ARG A 257 -1.94 12.83 -20.63
CA ARG A 257 -2.09 11.93 -21.77
C ARG A 257 -2.11 10.51 -21.24
N ARG A 258 -3.16 9.80 -21.64
CA ARG A 258 -3.32 8.38 -21.39
C ARG A 258 -2.85 7.59 -22.60
N VAL A 259 -2.05 6.56 -22.36
CA VAL A 259 -1.54 5.65 -23.38
C VAL A 259 -2.26 4.31 -23.20
N VAL A 260 -3.07 3.97 -24.20
CA VAL A 260 -3.86 2.73 -24.20
C VAL A 260 -3.04 1.61 -24.85
N HIS A 261 -3.08 0.42 -24.25
CA HIS A 261 -2.45 -0.80 -24.70
C HIS A 261 -3.50 -1.91 -24.79
N SER A 262 -3.46 -2.64 -25.89
CA SER A 262 -4.25 -3.85 -26.11
C SER A 262 -3.74 -5.02 -25.27
N ARG A 263 -4.58 -6.06 -25.12
CA ARG A 263 -4.19 -7.32 -24.45
C ARG A 263 -2.96 -7.95 -25.13
N ASP A 264 -2.96 -7.90 -26.45
CA ASP A 264 -1.90 -8.39 -27.32
C ASP A 264 -0.56 -7.68 -27.09
N GLU A 265 -0.58 -6.37 -26.81
CA GLU A 265 0.62 -5.60 -26.46
C GLU A 265 1.13 -5.94 -25.07
N TYR A 266 0.22 -6.12 -24.11
CA TYR A 266 0.56 -6.59 -22.77
C TYR A 266 1.21 -7.97 -22.78
N GLU A 267 0.61 -8.96 -23.45
CA GLU A 267 1.13 -10.33 -23.49
C GLU A 267 2.49 -10.43 -24.22
N ARG A 268 2.77 -9.50 -25.15
CA ARG A 268 4.07 -9.41 -25.86
C ARG A 268 5.08 -8.49 -25.18
N ALA A 269 4.71 -7.79 -24.11
CA ALA A 269 5.65 -6.93 -23.39
C ALA A 269 6.69 -7.81 -22.67
N GLU A 270 7.85 -7.99 -23.30
CA GLU A 270 8.97 -8.68 -22.65
C GLU A 270 9.57 -7.80 -21.55
N GLY A 271 9.84 -8.40 -20.39
CA GLY A 271 10.57 -7.82 -19.27
C GLY A 271 12.03 -8.23 -19.29
#